data_AF-A0AA39JDF3-F1
#
_entry.id   AF-A0AA39JDF3-F1
#
_cell.length_a   1.000
_cell.length_b   1.000
_cell.length_c   1.000
_cell.angle_alpha   90.00
_cell.angle_beta   90.00
_cell.angle_gamma   90.00
#
_symmetry.space_group_name_H-M   'P 1'
#
loop_
_entity.id
_entity.type
_entity.pdbx_description
1 polymer ?
#
loop_
_entity_poly.entity_id
_entity_poly.type
_entity_poly.pdbx_seq_one_letter_code
_entity_poly.pdbx_strand_id
1 'polypeptide(L)'
;MNPVQVQPKLAEPEPHRTAETLVWDLFANRVVPFWVANKWPSPISHAWVSDKEQRDVCTSINGYEWPVPIPKDVDLNHIRIEMLNLGAEYVWLDVLCLRQKGGCREDLCREEWKVDVPTIGAIYCITGFRMVVYYLSGLGRPFFLTSDDLESDHCWFRRAWTLQEVDKDYVIGGETEHHWMDKNMQRRVNKHLQSLKYAKGPWLFDLLQEMWNRVSTKPLDKVAGLAYFISKSSIPIYDELQSEEDAWVALTEVMSEDYCLQLLFLYSEPGDGCGRWQPSWNQLMVMEIIPDDSLILGIGTLGTEETGADWYEGPCIKSGYLWGLGQVSNKEIS
;
A
#
# COMPACT_ATOMS: atom_id res chain seq x y z
N MET A 1 -24.42 39.42 -7.49
CA MET A 1 -24.04 38.46 -6.44
C MET A 1 -23.14 37.44 -7.10
N ASN A 2 -21.84 37.51 -6.82
CA ASN A 2 -20.86 36.59 -7.40
C ASN A 2 -20.92 35.24 -6.67
N PRO A 3 -20.84 34.11 -7.37
CA PRO A 3 -20.61 32.83 -6.72
C PRO A 3 -19.13 32.76 -6.30
N VAL A 4 -18.91 32.54 -5.01
CA VAL A 4 -17.60 32.25 -4.43
C VAL A 4 -17.21 30.85 -4.89
N GLN A 5 -16.27 30.74 -5.81
CA GLN A 5 -15.61 29.47 -6.11
C GLN A 5 -14.70 29.11 -4.93
N VAL A 6 -15.03 28.02 -4.25
CA VAL A 6 -14.12 27.36 -3.31
C VAL A 6 -13.23 26.45 -4.14
N GLN A 7 -12.00 26.90 -4.41
CA GLN A 7 -10.97 26.03 -4.98
C GLN A 7 -10.58 24.97 -3.93
N PRO A 8 -10.39 23.69 -4.30
CA PRO A 8 -9.78 22.72 -3.41
C PRO A 8 -8.33 23.17 -3.14
N LYS A 9 -7.96 23.26 -1.86
CA LYS A 9 -6.58 23.49 -1.42
C LYS A 9 -5.75 22.25 -1.79
N LEU A 10 -5.23 22.22 -3.00
CA LEU A 10 -4.10 21.35 -3.33
C LEU A 10 -2.86 21.93 -2.63
N ALA A 11 -2.24 21.14 -1.78
CA ALA A 11 -0.97 21.50 -1.16
C ALA A 11 0.13 21.40 -2.23
N GLU A 12 0.72 22.53 -2.61
CA GLU A 12 1.99 22.52 -3.34
C GLU A 12 3.06 21.88 -2.45
N PRO A 13 3.87 20.93 -2.95
CA PRO A 13 4.96 20.35 -2.18
C PRO A 13 6.10 21.38 -2.08
N GLU A 14 6.02 22.24 -1.07
CA GLU A 14 7.18 22.99 -0.56
C GLU A 14 8.26 21.99 -0.12
N PRO A 15 9.51 22.04 -0.63
CA PRO A 15 10.53 21.01 -0.40
C PRO A 15 11.05 20.88 1.05
N HIS A 16 10.43 21.56 2.02
CA HIS A 16 10.99 21.76 3.37
C HIS A 16 10.01 21.52 4.53
N ARG A 17 8.86 20.90 4.28
CA ARG A 17 8.04 20.25 5.32
C ARG A 17 7.60 18.86 4.87
N THR A 18 8.58 17.98 4.64
CA THR A 18 8.33 16.56 4.87
C THR A 18 7.89 16.43 6.32
N ALA A 19 6.78 15.73 6.58
CA ALA A 19 6.39 15.37 7.95
C ALA A 19 7.60 14.84 8.73
N GLU A 20 7.59 15.01 10.05
CA GLU A 20 8.70 14.65 10.94
C GLU A 20 8.89 13.13 11.00
N THR A 21 9.27 12.49 9.89
CA THR A 21 9.45 11.05 9.81
C THR A 21 10.41 10.65 10.91
N LEU A 22 9.94 9.81 11.82
CA LEU A 22 10.74 9.34 12.94
C LEU A 22 11.43 8.04 12.56
N VAL A 23 12.60 7.79 13.15
CA VAL A 23 13.35 6.55 13.00
C VAL A 23 13.89 6.10 14.34
N TRP A 24 13.95 4.79 14.54
CA TRP A 24 14.53 4.18 15.73
C TRP A 24 16.05 4.07 15.57
N ASP A 25 16.79 4.87 16.35
CA ASP A 25 18.23 4.74 16.53
C ASP A 25 18.51 3.54 17.46
N LEU A 26 19.07 2.47 16.89
CA LEU A 26 19.34 1.24 17.61
C LEU A 26 20.51 1.37 18.60
N PHE A 27 21.47 2.27 18.37
CA PHE A 27 22.58 2.44 19.31
C PHE A 27 22.13 3.22 20.54
N ALA A 28 21.42 4.33 20.35
CA ALA A 28 20.87 5.14 21.43
C ALA A 28 19.60 4.54 22.06
N ASN A 29 18.99 3.56 21.40
CA ASN A 29 17.72 2.93 21.78
C ASN A 29 16.59 3.94 21.99
N ARG A 30 16.44 4.86 21.03
CA ARG A 30 15.40 5.90 21.05
C ARG A 30 14.97 6.27 19.65
N VAL A 31 13.76 6.79 19.54
CA VAL A 31 13.22 7.36 18.32
C VAL A 31 13.75 8.78 18.16
N VAL A 32 14.22 9.11 16.96
CA VAL A 32 14.75 10.43 16.58
C VAL A 32 14.16 10.88 15.25
N PRO A 33 14.09 12.19 14.98
CA PRO A 33 13.72 12.68 13.66
C PRO A 33 14.70 12.20 12.57
N PHE A 34 14.17 11.87 11.40
CA PHE A 34 14.93 11.31 10.26
C PHE A 34 16.12 12.18 9.85
N TRP A 35 15.98 13.51 9.89
CA TRP A 35 17.06 14.44 9.54
C TRP A 35 18.27 14.35 10.49
N VAL A 36 18.10 13.81 11.71
CA VAL A 36 19.20 13.54 12.64
C VAL A 36 19.99 12.30 12.20
N ALA A 37 19.32 11.28 11.68
CA ALA A 37 19.96 10.04 11.25
C ALA A 37 20.90 10.25 10.05
N ASN A 38 20.54 11.18 9.14
CA ASN A 38 21.25 11.46 7.88
C ASN A 38 21.57 10.17 7.08
N LYS A 39 20.75 9.13 7.27
CA LYS A 39 20.85 7.80 6.69
C LYS A 39 19.44 7.23 6.60
N TRP A 40 19.10 6.62 5.46
CA TRP A 40 17.86 5.87 5.31
C TRP A 40 17.76 4.76 6.35
N PRO A 41 16.62 4.53 7.03
CA PRO A 41 16.50 3.42 7.97
C PRO A 41 16.33 2.08 7.25
N SER A 42 16.64 0.98 7.94
CA SER A 42 16.22 -0.36 7.51
C SER A 42 14.77 -0.59 7.97
N PRO A 43 13.82 -0.83 7.06
CA PRO A 43 12.43 -1.03 7.46
C PRO A 43 12.14 -2.42 8.01
N ILE A 44 11.22 -2.47 8.96
CA ILE A 44 10.62 -3.70 9.46
C ILE A 44 9.15 -3.72 9.07
N SER A 45 8.76 -4.80 8.40
CA SER A 45 7.38 -5.11 8.10
C SER A 45 6.98 -6.41 8.80
N HIS A 46 5.77 -6.47 9.36
CA HIS A 46 5.39 -7.57 10.24
C HIS A 46 3.91 -7.93 10.14
N ALA A 47 3.57 -9.19 10.47
CA ALA A 47 2.18 -9.61 10.55
C ALA A 47 1.49 -8.99 11.77
N TRP A 48 0.15 -8.99 11.75
CA TRP A 48 -0.62 -8.73 12.97
C TRP A 48 -0.63 -9.98 13.85
N VAL A 49 -0.86 -9.74 15.14
CA VAL A 49 -1.27 -10.78 16.08
C VAL A 49 -2.66 -10.42 16.58
N SER A 50 -3.41 -11.40 17.09
CA SER A 50 -4.74 -11.13 17.62
C SER A 50 -4.67 -10.18 18.83
N ASP A 51 -5.73 -9.39 19.08
CA ASP A 51 -5.80 -8.49 20.25
C ASP A 51 -5.55 -9.23 21.58
N LYS A 52 -5.89 -10.53 21.63
CA LYS A 52 -5.66 -11.38 22.79
C LYS A 52 -4.19 -11.73 23.00
N GLU A 53 -3.39 -11.70 21.95
CA GLU A 53 -1.94 -11.96 21.96
C GLU A 53 -1.12 -10.68 21.93
N GLN A 54 -1.75 -9.54 21.69
CA GLN A 54 -1.13 -8.22 21.70
C GLN A 54 -1.11 -7.64 23.12
N ARG A 55 -0.10 -6.83 23.41
CA ARG A 55 -0.04 -5.96 24.58
C ARG A 55 0.50 -4.60 24.19
N ASP A 56 0.02 -3.58 24.87
CA ASP A 56 0.54 -2.22 24.76
C ASP A 56 1.66 -2.01 25.79
N VAL A 57 2.84 -1.62 25.30
CA VAL A 57 4.01 -1.37 26.15
C VAL A 57 4.34 0.12 26.14
N CYS A 58 4.38 0.71 27.33
CA CYS A 58 4.88 2.07 27.52
C CYS A 58 6.41 2.01 27.64
N THR A 59 7.14 2.69 26.75
CA THR A 59 8.60 2.54 26.62
C THR A 59 9.31 3.89 26.53
N SER A 60 10.54 3.95 27.03
CA SER A 60 11.39 5.14 26.86
C SER A 60 11.84 5.36 25.42
N ILE A 61 11.73 4.34 24.56
CA ILE A 61 12.21 4.37 23.18
C ILE A 61 11.52 5.49 22.39
N ASN A 62 10.19 5.60 22.50
CA ASN A 62 9.41 6.71 21.91
C ASN A 62 9.11 7.82 22.93
N GLY A 63 9.95 7.96 23.98
CA GLY A 63 9.77 9.00 25.00
C GLY A 63 8.50 8.86 25.86
N TYR A 64 7.91 7.67 25.93
CA TYR A 64 6.61 7.42 26.58
C TYR A 64 5.45 8.22 25.98
N GLU A 65 5.57 8.66 24.72
CA GLU A 65 4.54 9.48 24.08
C GLU A 65 3.30 8.69 23.69
N TRP A 66 3.43 7.41 23.30
CA TRP A 66 2.29 6.54 22.99
C TRP A 66 2.56 5.08 23.37
N PRO A 67 1.50 4.28 23.61
CA PRO A 67 1.65 2.84 23.78
C PRO A 67 2.18 2.18 22.50
N VAL A 68 3.09 1.22 22.67
CA VAL A 68 3.67 0.46 21.56
C VAL A 68 3.04 -0.94 21.54
N PRO A 69 2.15 -1.23 20.57
CA PRO A 69 1.50 -2.54 20.48
C PRO A 69 2.48 -3.61 19.98
N ILE A 70 2.75 -4.63 20.78
CA ILE A 70 3.63 -5.76 20.43
C ILE A 70 3.05 -7.10 20.90
N PRO A 71 3.50 -8.25 20.36
CA PRO A 71 3.11 -9.55 20.90
C PRO A 71 3.52 -9.73 22.37
N LYS A 72 2.67 -10.41 23.16
CA LYS A 72 2.88 -10.63 24.61
C LYS A 72 4.16 -11.39 24.95
N ASP A 73 4.57 -12.25 24.04
CA ASP A 73 5.75 -13.12 24.12
C ASP A 73 7.03 -12.49 23.59
N VAL A 74 6.99 -11.21 23.16
CA VAL A 74 8.11 -10.51 22.55
C VAL A 74 8.62 -9.35 23.40
N ASP A 75 9.94 -9.12 23.34
CA ASP A 75 10.63 -7.95 23.89
C ASP A 75 11.27 -7.17 22.73
N LEU A 76 11.07 -5.85 22.69
CA LEU A 76 11.67 -4.95 21.70
C LEU A 76 13.20 -5.05 21.68
N ASN A 77 13.85 -5.43 22.78
CA ASN A 77 15.30 -5.64 22.82
C ASN A 77 15.74 -6.81 21.93
N HIS A 78 14.92 -7.86 21.76
CA HIS A 78 15.26 -8.96 20.87
C HIS A 78 15.27 -8.51 19.41
N ILE A 79 14.26 -7.74 19.00
CA ILE A 79 14.20 -7.12 17.67
C ILE A 79 15.40 -6.20 17.46
N ARG A 80 15.71 -5.36 18.45
CA ARG A 80 16.90 -4.48 18.40
C ARG A 80 18.19 -5.26 18.19
N ILE A 81 18.41 -6.34 18.94
CA ILE A 81 19.62 -7.17 18.82
C ILE A 81 19.69 -7.82 17.44
N GLU A 82 18.57 -8.35 16.95
CA GLU A 82 18.49 -8.95 15.61
C GLU A 82 18.85 -7.94 14.52
N MET A 83 18.25 -6.74 14.57
CA MET A 83 18.55 -5.68 13.60
C MET A 83 20.00 -5.19 13.69
N LEU A 84 20.59 -5.10 14.90
CA LEU A 84 22.00 -4.77 15.08
C LEU A 84 22.92 -5.85 14.47
N ASN A 85 22.57 -7.13 14.61
CA ASN A 85 23.33 -8.23 13.99
C ASN A 85 23.25 -8.22 12.46
N LEU A 86 22.14 -7.72 11.90
CA LEU A 86 21.99 -7.46 10.47
C LEU A 86 22.73 -6.18 10.00
N GLY A 87 23.41 -5.47 10.92
CA GLY A 87 24.19 -4.27 10.61
C GLY A 87 23.37 -2.99 10.51
N ALA A 88 22.10 -3.00 10.95
CA ALA A 88 21.29 -1.78 10.95
C ALA A 88 21.74 -0.83 12.08
N GLU A 89 21.74 0.46 11.76
CA GLU A 89 21.96 1.55 12.73
C GLU A 89 20.65 2.26 13.06
N TYR A 90 19.88 2.58 12.02
CA TYR A 90 18.56 3.18 12.09
C TYR A 90 17.54 2.22 11.50
N VAL A 91 16.40 2.10 12.16
CA VAL A 91 15.29 1.24 11.77
C VAL A 91 14.01 2.05 11.68
N TRP A 92 13.17 1.71 10.72
CA TRP A 92 11.80 2.19 10.69
C TRP A 92 10.89 1.04 11.09
N LEU A 93 10.16 1.25 12.18
CA LEU A 93 9.17 0.31 12.72
C LEU A 93 7.93 1.15 13.04
N ASP A 94 6.84 0.90 12.31
CA ASP A 94 5.58 1.65 12.38
C ASP A 94 5.10 1.88 13.82
N VAL A 95 5.07 0.86 14.67
CA VAL A 95 4.60 0.95 16.06
C VAL A 95 5.46 1.85 16.95
N LEU A 96 6.71 2.13 16.56
CA LEU A 96 7.62 3.05 17.25
C LEU A 96 7.76 4.40 16.55
N CYS A 97 7.68 4.43 15.22
CA CYS A 97 8.02 5.60 14.40
C CYS A 97 6.78 6.38 13.96
N LEU A 98 5.59 5.81 14.10
CA LEU A 98 4.31 6.49 13.90
C LEU A 98 3.59 6.59 15.24
N ARG A 99 2.99 7.77 15.48
CA ARG A 99 2.17 7.99 16.67
C ARG A 99 0.98 7.03 16.68
N GLN A 100 0.81 6.31 17.79
CA GLN A 100 -0.28 5.35 17.99
C GLN A 100 -1.43 5.96 18.80
N LYS A 101 -2.62 5.37 18.69
CA LYS A 101 -3.79 5.75 19.50
C LYS A 101 -3.56 5.48 20.99
N GLY A 102 -4.27 6.22 21.85
CA GLY A 102 -4.18 6.06 23.32
C GLY A 102 -2.92 6.64 23.97
N GLY A 103 -2.14 7.44 23.23
CA GLY A 103 -0.97 8.15 23.73
C GLY A 103 -1.25 9.57 24.22
N CYS A 104 -0.19 10.23 24.70
CA CYS A 104 -0.20 11.67 24.92
C CYS A 104 -0.34 12.41 23.59
N ARG A 105 -1.09 13.51 23.60
CA ARG A 105 -1.39 14.34 22.41
C ARG A 105 -2.01 13.55 21.25
N GLU A 106 -2.97 12.68 21.57
CA GLU A 106 -3.75 11.94 20.58
C GLU A 106 -4.48 12.87 19.58
N ASP A 107 -4.72 14.13 19.96
CA ASP A 107 -5.24 15.17 19.08
C ASP A 107 -4.35 15.42 17.84
N LEU A 108 -3.05 15.13 17.93
CA LEU A 108 -2.12 15.26 16.80
C LEU A 108 -2.15 14.07 15.84
N CYS A 109 -2.57 12.88 16.29
CA CYS A 109 -2.55 11.67 15.45
C CYS A 109 -3.25 11.90 14.11
N ARG A 110 -4.41 12.56 14.14
CA ARG A 110 -5.19 12.82 12.91
C ARG A 110 -4.42 13.69 11.91
N GLU A 111 -3.77 14.75 12.39
CA GLU A 111 -3.05 15.68 11.50
C GLU A 111 -1.71 15.10 11.03
N GLU A 112 -1.00 14.36 11.90
CA GLU A 112 0.23 13.64 11.52
C GLU A 112 -0.08 12.53 10.49
N TRP A 113 -1.12 11.73 10.74
CA TRP A 113 -1.49 10.61 9.86
C TRP A 113 -1.91 11.04 8.46
N LYS A 114 -2.47 12.25 8.28
CA LYS A 114 -2.79 12.78 6.95
C LYS A 114 -1.61 12.75 5.99
N VAL A 115 -0.39 12.90 6.51
CA VAL A 115 0.84 12.98 5.70
C VAL A 115 1.69 11.72 5.90
N ASP A 116 1.83 11.24 7.13
CA ASP A 116 2.73 10.12 7.43
C ASP A 116 2.23 8.80 6.85
N VAL A 117 0.95 8.48 7.04
CA VAL A 117 0.36 7.21 6.57
C VAL A 117 0.50 7.00 5.05
N PRO A 118 0.12 7.97 4.19
CA PRO A 118 0.23 7.78 2.75
C PRO A 118 1.68 7.75 2.23
N THR A 119 2.64 8.24 3.02
CA THR A 119 4.06 8.29 2.63
C THR A 119 4.90 7.12 3.14
N ILE A 120 4.32 6.20 3.93
CA ILE A 120 5.01 5.01 4.46
C ILE A 120 5.71 4.21 3.35
N GLY A 121 5.07 4.05 2.18
CA GLY A 121 5.65 3.32 1.05
C GLY A 121 7.04 3.83 0.62
N ALA A 122 7.35 5.12 0.85
CA ALA A 122 8.65 5.70 0.54
C ALA A 122 9.79 5.05 1.31
N ILE A 123 9.53 4.63 2.55
CA ILE A 123 10.51 3.94 3.39
C ILE A 123 10.88 2.58 2.77
N TYR A 124 9.93 1.90 2.15
CA TYR A 124 10.09 0.53 1.64
C TYR A 124 10.61 0.45 0.21
N CYS A 125 10.42 1.49 -0.61
CA CYS A 125 10.76 1.45 -2.04
C CYS A 125 12.11 2.06 -2.40
N ILE A 126 12.92 2.51 -1.44
CA ILE A 126 14.27 3.02 -1.71
C ILE A 126 15.22 1.83 -1.94
N THR A 127 15.14 1.31 -3.16
CA THR A 127 15.86 0.12 -3.62
C THR A 127 17.38 0.32 -3.63
N GLY A 128 18.12 -0.75 -3.32
CA GLY A 128 19.55 -0.88 -3.62
C GLY A 128 20.54 -0.55 -2.49
N PHE A 129 20.09 -0.05 -1.33
CA PHE A 129 20.99 0.26 -0.22
C PHE A 129 20.70 -0.52 1.07
N ARG A 130 19.47 -1.00 1.27
CA ARG A 130 19.04 -1.63 2.52
C ARG A 130 18.03 -2.73 2.30
N MET A 131 18.01 -3.64 3.26
CA MET A 131 17.19 -4.84 3.24
C MET A 131 15.96 -4.65 4.15
N VAL A 132 14.79 -5.01 3.66
CA VAL A 132 13.56 -5.04 4.46
C VAL A 132 13.56 -6.31 5.32
N VAL A 133 13.17 -6.20 6.59
CA VAL A 133 13.05 -7.37 7.47
C VAL A 133 11.57 -7.73 7.63
N TYR A 134 11.21 -8.95 7.25
CA TYR A 134 9.85 -9.48 7.33
C TYR A 134 9.66 -10.40 8.53
N TYR A 135 8.85 -9.97 9.49
CA TYR A 135 8.33 -10.85 10.54
C TYR A 135 6.97 -11.40 10.14
N LEU A 136 6.96 -12.44 9.30
CA LEU A 136 5.74 -13.02 8.73
C LEU A 136 4.82 -13.68 9.78
N SER A 137 5.36 -14.05 10.94
CA SER A 137 4.63 -14.70 12.05
C SER A 137 4.20 -13.74 13.17
N GLY A 138 4.45 -12.45 12.98
CA GLY A 138 4.21 -11.41 13.98
C GLY A 138 5.52 -10.80 14.46
N LEU A 139 5.48 -9.50 14.76
CA LEU A 139 6.67 -8.68 15.09
C LEU A 139 7.56 -9.34 16.15
N GLY A 140 8.82 -9.63 15.81
CA GLY A 140 9.81 -10.20 16.72
C GLY A 140 9.57 -11.66 17.13
N ARG A 141 8.56 -12.34 16.57
CA ARG A 141 8.33 -13.77 16.81
C ARG A 141 9.25 -14.64 15.96
N PRO A 142 9.61 -15.84 16.42
CA PRO A 142 10.24 -16.85 15.57
C PRO A 142 9.38 -17.09 14.32
N PHE A 143 10.03 -17.32 13.19
CA PHE A 143 9.39 -17.37 11.87
C PHE A 143 8.54 -18.63 11.64
N PHE A 144 7.49 -18.90 12.43
CA PHE A 144 6.59 -20.04 12.26
C PHE A 144 5.24 -19.72 11.63
N LEU A 145 4.95 -20.37 10.50
CA LEU A 145 3.64 -20.35 9.87
C LEU A 145 3.07 -21.76 9.71
N THR A 146 1.80 -21.90 10.05
CA THR A 146 0.95 -23.04 9.74
C THR A 146 0.05 -22.74 8.54
N SER A 147 -0.69 -23.75 8.05
CA SER A 147 -1.69 -23.51 7.00
C SER A 147 -2.78 -22.55 7.46
N ASP A 148 -3.18 -22.64 8.73
CA ASP A 148 -4.24 -21.80 9.30
C ASP A 148 -3.77 -20.34 9.40
N ASP A 149 -2.48 -20.10 9.66
CA ASP A 149 -1.91 -18.76 9.70
C ASP A 149 -1.90 -18.08 8.34
N LEU A 150 -1.77 -18.83 7.23
CA LEU A 150 -1.86 -18.28 5.88
C LEU A 150 -3.29 -17.86 5.51
N GLU A 151 -4.28 -18.57 6.03
CA GLU A 151 -5.70 -18.28 5.83
C GLU A 151 -6.25 -17.29 6.88
N SER A 152 -5.43 -16.84 7.82
CA SER A 152 -5.81 -15.87 8.85
C SER A 152 -5.89 -14.45 8.28
N ASP A 153 -6.84 -13.66 8.75
CA ASP A 153 -6.93 -12.23 8.43
C ASP A 153 -5.76 -11.43 9.01
N HIS A 154 -5.05 -11.97 9.99
CA HIS A 154 -3.82 -11.39 10.54
C HIS A 154 -2.56 -11.72 9.73
N CYS A 155 -2.68 -12.60 8.72
CA CYS A 155 -1.57 -13.03 7.89
C CYS A 155 -0.92 -11.83 7.18
N TRP A 156 0.41 -11.80 7.17
CA TRP A 156 1.18 -10.77 6.49
C TRP A 156 0.77 -10.60 5.02
N PHE A 157 0.55 -11.71 4.30
CA PHE A 157 0.18 -11.69 2.87
C PHE A 157 -1.20 -11.09 2.59
N ARG A 158 -2.06 -11.03 3.61
CA ARG A 158 -3.46 -10.61 3.46
C ARG A 158 -3.70 -9.20 3.98
N ARG A 159 -2.73 -8.50 4.54
CA ARG A 159 -2.92 -7.12 4.99
C ARG A 159 -2.87 -6.15 3.83
N ALA A 160 -3.75 -5.15 3.81
CA ALA A 160 -3.76 -4.11 2.77
C ALA A 160 -2.43 -3.35 2.71
N TRP A 161 -1.97 -2.86 3.87
CA TRP A 161 -0.74 -2.07 3.98
C TRP A 161 0.53 -2.82 3.58
N THR A 162 0.62 -4.13 3.83
CA THR A 162 1.83 -4.90 3.50
C THR A 162 2.08 -5.01 2.01
N LEU A 163 1.09 -4.71 1.16
CA LEU A 163 1.32 -4.58 -0.28
C LEU A 163 2.37 -3.50 -0.55
N GLN A 164 2.32 -2.35 0.11
CA GLN A 164 3.33 -1.27 0.01
C GLN A 164 4.72 -1.71 0.49
N GLU A 165 4.77 -2.65 1.43
CA GLU A 165 5.97 -3.03 2.18
C GLU A 165 6.82 -4.12 1.49
N VAL A 166 6.33 -4.72 0.40
CA VAL A 166 7.07 -5.75 -0.36
C VAL A 166 8.27 -5.14 -1.11
N ASP A 167 9.44 -5.73 -1.00
CA ASP A 167 10.65 -5.32 -1.71
C ASP A 167 11.35 -6.54 -2.35
N LYS A 168 12.27 -6.25 -3.28
CA LYS A 168 13.09 -7.29 -3.92
C LYS A 168 14.14 -7.84 -2.96
N ASP A 169 14.69 -6.98 -2.12
CA ASP A 169 15.78 -7.24 -1.18
C ASP A 169 15.23 -7.31 0.25
N TYR A 170 14.96 -8.53 0.72
CA TYR A 170 14.44 -8.77 2.06
C TYR A 170 15.16 -9.91 2.76
N VAL A 171 15.04 -9.93 4.10
CA VAL A 171 15.34 -11.09 4.96
C VAL A 171 14.13 -11.39 5.83
N ILE A 172 13.98 -12.66 6.17
CA ILE A 172 12.94 -13.10 7.10
C ILE A 172 13.47 -12.97 8.53
N GLY A 173 12.80 -12.12 9.32
CA GLY A 173 13.09 -11.96 10.74
C GLY A 173 12.58 -13.14 11.56
N GLY A 174 13.25 -13.46 12.66
CA GLY A 174 12.92 -14.59 13.53
C GLY A 174 13.31 -15.95 12.95
N GLU A 175 14.08 -16.00 11.86
CA GLU A 175 14.61 -17.25 11.32
C GLU A 175 15.66 -17.83 12.28
N THR A 176 15.50 -19.10 12.65
CA THR A 176 16.43 -19.83 13.53
C THR A 176 17.05 -21.00 12.78
N GLU A 177 18.27 -21.40 13.17
CA GLU A 177 19.05 -22.47 12.49
C GLU A 177 18.36 -23.84 12.46
N HIS A 178 17.29 -24.01 13.25
CA HIS A 178 16.46 -25.20 13.24
C HIS A 178 15.21 -24.92 12.41
N HIS A 179 15.23 -25.31 11.13
CA HIS A 179 14.07 -25.27 10.25
C HIS A 179 12.97 -26.22 10.78
N TRP A 180 12.16 -25.75 11.72
CA TRP A 180 10.99 -26.48 12.24
C TRP A 180 9.82 -26.40 11.24
N MET A 181 9.97 -25.66 10.13
CA MET A 181 8.97 -25.51 9.08
C MET A 181 9.04 -26.65 8.05
N ASP A 182 7.89 -27.22 7.72
CA ASP A 182 7.77 -28.20 6.64
C ASP A 182 8.19 -27.58 5.28
N LYS A 183 8.87 -28.37 4.44
CA LYS A 183 9.33 -27.93 3.12
C LYS A 183 8.20 -27.49 2.21
N ASN A 184 7.01 -28.10 2.33
CA ASN A 184 5.86 -27.67 1.52
C ASN A 184 5.36 -26.30 1.98
N MET A 185 5.39 -26.02 3.29
CA MET A 185 5.05 -24.71 3.83
C MET A 185 6.03 -23.64 3.36
N GLN A 186 7.33 -23.92 3.42
CA GLN A 186 8.36 -23.02 2.88
C GLN A 186 8.12 -22.73 1.39
N ARG A 187 7.76 -23.74 0.60
CA ARG A 187 7.43 -23.56 -0.83
C ARG A 187 6.19 -22.69 -1.03
N ARG A 188 5.16 -22.83 -0.19
CA ARG A 188 3.95 -21.98 -0.24
C ARG A 188 4.29 -20.53 0.06
N VAL A 189 5.01 -20.27 1.16
CA VAL A 189 5.47 -18.92 1.54
C VAL A 189 6.29 -18.28 0.41
N ASN A 190 7.25 -19.02 -0.15
CA ASN A 190 8.04 -18.54 -1.29
C ASN A 190 7.17 -18.25 -2.52
N LYS A 191 6.15 -19.07 -2.80
CA LYS A 191 5.22 -18.82 -3.90
C LYS A 191 4.44 -17.51 -3.68
N HIS A 192 3.96 -17.25 -2.47
CA HIS A 192 3.29 -15.98 -2.14
C HIS A 192 4.24 -14.79 -2.31
N LEU A 193 5.45 -14.85 -1.75
CA LEU A 193 6.46 -13.79 -1.89
C LEU A 193 6.81 -13.51 -3.36
N GLN A 194 6.91 -14.54 -4.19
CA GLN A 194 7.14 -14.37 -5.63
C GLN A 194 5.93 -13.75 -6.35
N SER A 195 4.70 -14.20 -6.04
CA SER A 195 3.47 -13.62 -6.60
C SER A 195 3.42 -12.11 -6.40
N LEU A 196 3.71 -11.65 -5.17
CA LEU A 196 3.73 -10.23 -4.83
C LEU A 196 4.78 -9.42 -5.58
N LYS A 197 5.94 -10.04 -5.86
CA LYS A 197 6.98 -9.40 -6.68
C LYS A 197 6.52 -9.18 -8.12
N TYR A 198 5.75 -10.11 -8.69
CA TYR A 198 5.19 -9.96 -10.02
C TYR A 198 4.05 -8.93 -10.06
N ALA A 199 3.18 -8.93 -9.05
CA ALA A 199 2.05 -8.01 -8.99
C ALA A 199 2.45 -6.53 -8.85
N LYS A 200 3.64 -6.24 -8.29
CA LYS A 200 4.26 -4.89 -8.31
C LYS A 200 4.79 -4.46 -9.69
N GLY A 201 4.31 -5.10 -10.75
CA GLY A 201 4.62 -4.76 -12.13
C GLY A 201 3.95 -3.47 -12.60
N PRO A 202 4.02 -3.19 -13.92
CA PRO A 202 3.44 -1.98 -14.51
C PRO A 202 1.91 -2.02 -14.64
N TRP A 203 1.26 -3.10 -14.22
CA TRP A 203 -0.16 -3.36 -14.47
C TRP A 203 -1.02 -2.99 -13.25
N LEU A 204 -1.92 -2.02 -13.42
CA LEU A 204 -2.85 -1.56 -12.40
C LEU A 204 -3.77 -2.68 -11.91
N PHE A 205 -4.27 -3.49 -12.84
CA PHE A 205 -5.24 -4.54 -12.55
C PHE A 205 -4.65 -5.67 -11.70
N ASP A 206 -3.35 -5.95 -11.82
CA ASP A 206 -2.63 -6.86 -10.93
C ASP A 206 -2.58 -6.30 -9.49
N LEU A 207 -2.27 -5.01 -9.35
CA LEU A 207 -2.26 -4.33 -8.04
C LEU A 207 -3.66 -4.29 -7.41
N LEU A 208 -4.69 -4.00 -8.20
CA LEU A 208 -6.09 -4.01 -7.76
C LEU A 208 -6.53 -5.41 -7.34
N GLN A 209 -6.17 -6.45 -8.10
CA GLN A 209 -6.48 -7.83 -7.78
C GLN A 209 -5.80 -8.27 -6.46
N GLU A 210 -4.54 -7.88 -6.25
CA GLU A 210 -3.85 -8.10 -4.99
C GLU A 210 -4.50 -7.35 -3.82
N MET A 211 -4.97 -6.11 -4.04
CA MET A 211 -5.61 -5.31 -3.00
C MET A 211 -7.02 -5.80 -2.64
N TRP A 212 -7.75 -6.33 -3.63
CA TRP A 212 -9.14 -6.75 -3.49
C TRP A 212 -9.33 -7.75 -2.35
N ASN A 213 -8.53 -8.81 -2.32
CA ASN A 213 -8.63 -9.90 -1.34
C ASN A 213 -7.96 -9.59 0.01
N ARG A 214 -7.39 -8.40 0.18
CA ARG A 214 -6.72 -8.00 1.42
C ARG A 214 -7.71 -7.51 2.47
N VAL A 215 -7.29 -7.67 3.71
CA VAL A 215 -7.95 -7.22 4.93
C VAL A 215 -7.37 -5.87 5.31
N SER A 216 -8.25 -4.93 5.63
CA SER A 216 -7.90 -3.62 6.15
C SER A 216 -8.63 -3.33 7.47
N THR A 217 -8.05 -2.48 8.31
CA THR A 217 -8.74 -2.02 9.54
C THR A 217 -9.85 -1.06 9.17
N LYS A 218 -9.59 -0.19 8.19
CA LYS A 218 -10.61 0.69 7.60
C LYS A 218 -10.74 0.39 6.12
N PRO A 219 -11.97 0.45 5.56
CA PRO A 219 -12.17 0.29 4.12
C PRO A 219 -11.25 1.22 3.30
N LEU A 220 -11.12 2.49 3.73
CA LEU A 220 -10.23 3.50 3.15
C LEU A 220 -8.77 3.06 2.96
N ASP A 221 -8.24 2.22 3.86
CA ASP A 221 -6.83 1.82 3.84
C ASP A 221 -6.47 1.06 2.56
N LYS A 222 -7.43 0.43 1.89
CA LYS A 222 -7.19 -0.23 0.61
C LYS A 222 -6.85 0.77 -0.50
N VAL A 223 -7.55 1.90 -0.54
CA VAL A 223 -7.26 2.98 -1.50
C VAL A 223 -5.92 3.63 -1.17
N ALA A 224 -5.71 3.99 0.10
CA ALA A 224 -4.46 4.60 0.54
C ALA A 224 -3.25 3.66 0.35
N GLY A 225 -3.46 2.35 0.52
CA GLY A 225 -2.50 1.29 0.26
C GLY A 225 -2.07 1.16 -1.21
N LEU A 226 -2.82 1.73 -2.16
CA LEU A 226 -2.43 1.79 -3.58
C LEU A 226 -1.68 3.07 -3.92
N ALA A 227 -1.86 4.13 -3.14
CA ALA A 227 -1.48 5.48 -3.52
C ALA A 227 0.00 5.61 -3.86
N TYR A 228 0.88 4.98 -3.07
CA TYR A 228 2.33 5.03 -3.31
C TYR A 228 2.75 4.39 -4.65
N PHE A 229 2.04 3.38 -5.14
CA PHE A 229 2.39 2.70 -6.39
C PHE A 229 1.99 3.48 -7.62
N ILE A 230 0.81 4.08 -7.58
CA ILE A 230 0.14 4.56 -8.78
C ILE A 230 0.20 6.07 -8.95
N SER A 231 0.62 6.81 -7.91
CA SER A 231 0.74 8.27 -7.97
C SER A 231 1.99 8.71 -8.73
N LYS A 232 1.89 9.80 -9.51
CA LYS A 232 2.99 10.33 -10.34
C LYS A 232 3.98 11.20 -9.58
N SER A 233 3.47 12.17 -8.81
CA SER A 233 4.32 13.23 -8.22
C SER A 233 3.81 13.75 -6.87
N SER A 234 2.58 13.41 -6.50
CA SER A 234 1.95 13.80 -5.23
C SER A 234 1.09 12.64 -4.76
N ILE A 235 1.03 12.43 -3.45
CA ILE A 235 0.19 11.40 -2.84
C ILE A 235 -0.96 12.12 -2.13
N PRO A 236 -2.23 11.69 -2.31
CA PRO A 236 -3.35 12.28 -1.61
C PRO A 236 -3.19 12.16 -0.10
N ILE A 237 -3.73 13.12 0.65
CA ILE A 237 -3.74 13.03 2.11
C ILE A 237 -4.64 11.88 2.58
N TYR A 238 -4.28 11.30 3.72
CA TYR A 238 -5.12 10.31 4.39
C TYR A 238 -6.08 10.99 5.36
N ASP A 239 -7.30 11.31 4.91
CA ASP A 239 -8.36 11.81 5.79
C ASP A 239 -9.23 10.66 6.28
N GLU A 240 -9.18 10.35 7.58
CA GLU A 240 -10.01 9.29 8.18
C GLU A 240 -11.52 9.49 8.02
N LEU A 241 -11.96 10.71 7.70
CA LEU A 241 -13.37 11.05 7.52
C LEU A 241 -13.85 10.93 6.07
N GLN A 242 -12.93 10.78 5.11
CA GLN A 242 -13.29 10.67 3.70
C GLN A 242 -13.84 9.27 3.37
N SER A 243 -14.75 9.21 2.40
CA SER A 243 -15.21 7.92 1.89
C SER A 243 -14.16 7.25 1.02
N GLU A 244 -14.28 5.94 0.78
CA GLU A 244 -13.41 5.22 -0.15
C GLU A 244 -13.50 5.80 -1.57
N GLU A 245 -14.69 6.21 -1.98
CA GLU A 245 -14.92 6.81 -3.30
C GLU A 245 -14.24 8.17 -3.42
N ASP A 246 -14.38 9.05 -2.41
CA ASP A 246 -13.73 10.35 -2.44
C ASP A 246 -12.19 10.20 -2.46
N ALA A 247 -11.66 9.23 -1.71
CA ALA A 247 -10.24 8.90 -1.72
C ALA A 247 -9.77 8.38 -3.08
N TRP A 248 -10.57 7.53 -3.71
CA TRP A 248 -10.27 6.97 -5.02
C TRP A 248 -10.28 8.06 -6.09
N VAL A 249 -11.25 8.97 -6.06
CA VAL A 249 -11.29 10.15 -6.94
C VAL A 249 -10.03 10.99 -6.75
N ALA A 250 -9.68 11.35 -5.51
CA ALA A 250 -8.46 12.12 -5.23
C ALA A 250 -7.19 11.38 -5.71
N LEU A 251 -7.16 10.05 -5.62
CA LEU A 251 -6.03 9.26 -6.11
C LEU A 251 -5.95 9.23 -7.64
N THR A 252 -7.07 9.10 -8.34
CA THR A 252 -7.11 9.12 -9.82
C THR A 252 -6.64 10.47 -10.40
N GLU A 253 -6.88 11.57 -9.70
CA GLU A 253 -6.42 12.91 -10.13
C GLU A 253 -4.90 13.05 -10.15
N VAL A 254 -4.19 12.29 -9.31
CA VAL A 254 -2.72 12.34 -9.18
C VAL A 254 -2.03 11.08 -9.69
N MET A 255 -2.82 10.15 -10.25
CA MET A 255 -2.37 8.89 -10.80
C MET A 255 -1.47 9.12 -12.02
N SER A 256 -0.51 8.23 -12.25
CA SER A 256 0.32 8.27 -13.44
C SER A 256 -0.52 8.05 -14.70
N GLU A 257 -0.12 8.71 -15.79
CA GLU A 257 -0.83 8.61 -17.07
C GLU A 257 -0.95 7.16 -17.55
N ASP A 258 0.08 6.34 -17.33
CA ASP A 258 0.07 4.92 -17.71
C ASP A 258 -1.05 4.12 -17.02
N TYR A 259 -1.34 4.42 -15.74
CA TYR A 259 -2.41 3.76 -15.00
C TYR A 259 -3.79 4.34 -15.36
N CYS A 260 -3.89 5.65 -15.65
CA CYS A 260 -5.13 6.23 -16.18
C CYS A 260 -5.52 5.63 -17.53
N LEU A 261 -4.55 5.42 -18.43
CA LEU A 261 -4.79 4.77 -19.73
C LEU A 261 -5.22 3.30 -19.57
N GLN A 262 -4.70 2.61 -18.54
CA GLN A 262 -5.17 1.27 -18.21
C GLN A 262 -6.65 1.26 -17.80
N LEU A 263 -7.07 2.19 -16.96
CA LEU A 263 -8.49 2.35 -16.62
C LEU A 263 -9.32 2.61 -17.88
N LEU A 264 -8.91 3.54 -18.74
CA LEU A 264 -9.65 3.87 -19.97
C LEU A 264 -9.78 2.69 -20.94
N PHE A 265 -8.72 1.91 -21.16
CA PHE A 265 -8.67 0.92 -22.25
C PHE A 265 -8.94 -0.52 -21.83
N LEU A 266 -8.69 -0.87 -20.56
CA LEU A 266 -8.80 -2.25 -20.09
C LEU A 266 -10.03 -2.48 -19.21
N TYR A 267 -10.63 -1.41 -18.66
CA TYR A 267 -11.90 -1.51 -17.96
C TYR A 267 -13.06 -1.50 -18.97
N SER A 268 -13.90 -2.54 -18.96
CA SER A 268 -14.89 -2.77 -20.02
C SER A 268 -16.19 -1.99 -19.87
N GLU A 269 -16.55 -1.61 -18.64
CA GLU A 269 -17.80 -0.90 -18.35
C GLU A 269 -17.58 0.61 -18.32
N PRO A 270 -18.59 1.44 -18.63
CA PRO A 270 -18.47 2.86 -18.40
C PRO A 270 -18.38 3.15 -16.90
N GLY A 271 -17.46 4.04 -16.51
CA GLY A 271 -17.40 4.59 -15.17
C GLY A 271 -18.71 5.25 -14.75
N ASP A 272 -19.08 5.06 -13.49
CA ASP A 272 -20.24 5.70 -12.84
C ASP A 272 -19.83 6.81 -11.85
N GLY A 273 -18.54 7.12 -11.77
CA GLY A 273 -17.97 8.21 -10.97
C GLY A 273 -17.93 9.57 -11.70
N CYS A 274 -16.84 10.32 -11.48
CA CYS A 274 -16.64 11.68 -12.02
C CYS A 274 -16.52 11.73 -13.55
N GLY A 275 -16.10 10.64 -14.20
CA GLY A 275 -15.96 10.54 -15.64
C GLY A 275 -16.29 9.14 -16.16
N ARG A 276 -16.67 9.02 -17.44
CA ARG A 276 -17.02 7.73 -18.06
C ARG A 276 -15.84 6.79 -18.24
N TRP A 277 -14.62 7.32 -18.28
CA TRP A 277 -13.39 6.54 -18.35
C TRP A 277 -12.87 6.12 -16.97
N GLN A 278 -13.39 6.72 -15.91
CA GLN A 278 -12.96 6.52 -14.54
C GLN A 278 -13.97 5.64 -13.80
N PRO A 279 -13.70 4.34 -13.62
CA PRO A 279 -14.55 3.49 -12.80
C PRO A 279 -14.54 3.97 -11.34
N SER A 280 -15.67 3.83 -10.65
CA SER A 280 -15.72 4.02 -9.20
C SER A 280 -14.92 2.94 -8.46
N TRP A 281 -14.60 3.22 -7.21
CA TRP A 281 -13.95 2.23 -6.34
C TRP A 281 -14.82 0.97 -6.20
N ASN A 282 -16.13 1.16 -6.00
CA ASN A 282 -17.09 0.07 -5.93
C ASN A 282 -17.10 -0.76 -7.21
N GLN A 283 -17.09 -0.12 -8.38
CA GLN A 283 -17.00 -0.79 -9.68
C GLN A 283 -15.77 -1.69 -9.79
N LEU A 284 -14.61 -1.24 -9.31
CA LEU A 284 -13.38 -2.04 -9.31
C LEU A 284 -13.43 -3.19 -8.30
N MET A 285 -14.08 -2.99 -7.15
CA MET A 285 -14.11 -3.95 -6.05
C MET A 285 -15.14 -5.07 -6.19
N VAL A 286 -16.07 -4.97 -7.15
CA VAL A 286 -17.06 -6.02 -7.43
C VAL A 286 -16.77 -6.80 -8.72
N MET A 287 -15.73 -6.42 -9.46
CA MET A 287 -15.40 -7.07 -10.73
C MET A 287 -14.50 -8.28 -10.55
N GLU A 288 -14.83 -9.35 -11.28
CA GLU A 288 -13.85 -10.38 -11.63
C GLU A 288 -12.89 -9.76 -12.65
N ILE A 289 -11.78 -9.21 -12.17
CA ILE A 289 -10.72 -8.65 -13.00
C ILE A 289 -10.15 -9.78 -13.87
N ILE A 290 -10.37 -9.71 -15.18
CA ILE A 290 -9.71 -10.57 -16.17
C ILE A 290 -8.81 -9.66 -17.01
N PRO A 291 -7.50 -9.57 -16.69
CA PRO A 291 -6.57 -8.85 -17.55
C PRO A 291 -6.52 -9.55 -18.92
N ASP A 292 -6.69 -8.80 -19.99
CA ASP A 292 -6.21 -9.23 -21.30
C ASP A 292 -4.78 -8.69 -21.46
N ASP A 293 -3.80 -9.54 -21.15
CA ASP A 293 -2.35 -9.24 -21.23
C ASP A 293 -1.87 -8.90 -22.65
N SER A 294 -2.74 -8.98 -23.65
CA SER A 294 -2.37 -8.80 -25.07
C SER A 294 -2.36 -7.35 -25.54
N LEU A 295 -2.85 -6.40 -24.74
CA LEU A 295 -2.86 -4.99 -25.14
C LEU A 295 -1.52 -4.33 -24.80
N ILE A 296 -0.71 -4.13 -25.83
CA ILE A 296 0.37 -3.14 -25.81
C ILE A 296 -0.30 -1.79 -25.49
N LEU A 297 -0.15 -1.30 -24.26
CA LEU A 297 -0.46 0.09 -23.89
C LEU A 297 0.47 0.99 -24.69
N GLY A 298 -0.01 1.38 -25.86
CA GLY A 298 0.70 2.21 -26.79
C GLY A 298 0.20 3.64 -26.67
N ILE A 299 1.04 4.47 -26.04
CA ILE A 299 1.28 5.87 -26.42
C ILE A 299 0.02 6.73 -26.47
N GLY A 300 -0.23 7.49 -25.41
CA GLY A 300 -1.20 8.56 -25.48
C GLY A 300 -1.17 9.44 -24.25
N THR A 301 -1.93 10.52 -24.30
CA THR A 301 -2.09 11.45 -23.18
C THR A 301 -3.57 11.60 -22.92
N LEU A 302 -3.95 11.44 -21.65
CA LEU A 302 -5.28 11.74 -21.15
C LEU A 302 -5.22 13.12 -20.48
N GLY A 303 -6.25 13.93 -20.67
CA GLY A 303 -6.38 15.20 -19.98
C GLY A 303 -7.82 15.64 -19.86
N THR A 304 -8.03 16.73 -19.12
CA THR A 304 -9.32 17.37 -18.94
C THR A 304 -9.19 18.83 -19.36
N GLU A 305 -10.09 19.30 -20.22
CA GLU A 305 -10.15 20.70 -20.64
C GLU A 305 -10.60 21.62 -19.47
N GLU A 306 -10.38 22.93 -19.61
CA GLU A 306 -10.93 23.94 -18.68
C GLU A 306 -12.47 23.89 -18.57
N THR A 307 -13.13 23.35 -19.60
CA THR A 307 -14.58 23.14 -19.67
C THR A 307 -15.06 21.95 -18.82
N GLY A 308 -14.12 21.15 -18.29
CA GLY A 308 -14.40 19.89 -17.60
C GLY A 308 -14.60 18.70 -18.54
N ALA A 309 -14.39 18.87 -19.86
CA ALA A 309 -14.47 17.80 -20.83
C ALA A 309 -13.17 16.98 -20.86
N ASP A 310 -13.28 15.67 -20.68
CA ASP A 310 -12.14 14.76 -20.80
C ASP A 310 -11.78 14.51 -22.27
N TRP A 311 -10.49 14.42 -22.57
CA TRP A 311 -9.96 14.14 -23.89
C TRP A 311 -8.79 13.15 -23.83
N TYR A 312 -8.61 12.42 -24.93
CA TYR A 312 -7.49 11.52 -25.15
C TYR A 312 -6.82 11.84 -26.49
N GLU A 313 -5.49 11.98 -26.47
CA GLU A 313 -4.67 12.10 -27.67
C GLU A 313 -3.78 10.87 -27.81
N GLY A 314 -3.97 10.11 -28.88
CA GLY A 314 -3.17 8.93 -29.18
C GLY A 314 -3.74 8.13 -30.36
N PRO A 315 -3.25 6.89 -30.59
CA PRO A 315 -3.76 6.02 -31.63
C PRO A 315 -5.27 5.82 -31.52
N CYS A 316 -5.95 6.03 -32.64
CA CYS A 316 -7.39 5.82 -32.76
C CYS A 316 -7.65 4.69 -33.77
N ILE A 317 -8.46 3.71 -33.38
CA ILE A 317 -8.89 2.63 -34.27
C ILE A 317 -9.89 3.22 -35.27
N LYS A 318 -9.43 3.49 -36.50
CA LYS A 318 -10.31 3.99 -37.59
C LYS A 318 -11.27 2.94 -38.12
N SER A 319 -10.88 1.67 -38.05
CA SER A 319 -11.67 0.52 -38.50
C SER A 319 -11.13 -0.77 -37.88
N GLY A 320 -12.01 -1.69 -37.49
CA GLY A 320 -11.65 -3.02 -37.01
C GLY A 320 -12.61 -4.09 -37.57
N TYR A 321 -12.12 -5.29 -37.81
CA TYR A 321 -12.94 -6.43 -38.23
C TYR A 321 -13.22 -7.32 -37.03
N LEU A 322 -14.49 -7.40 -36.64
CA LEU A 322 -14.91 -8.29 -35.56
C LEU A 322 -15.21 -9.68 -36.13
N TRP A 323 -14.39 -10.67 -35.79
CA TRP A 323 -14.62 -12.07 -36.17
C TRP A 323 -15.32 -12.81 -35.03
N GLY A 324 -16.45 -13.47 -35.32
CA GLY A 324 -17.11 -14.39 -34.37
C GLY A 324 -18.53 -14.04 -33.89
N LEU A 325 -19.16 -12.96 -34.37
CA LEU A 325 -20.56 -12.60 -34.01
C LEU A 325 -21.64 -12.97 -35.06
N GLY A 326 -21.42 -13.95 -35.94
CA GLY A 326 -22.48 -14.47 -36.84
C GLY A 326 -22.95 -15.85 -36.38
N GLN A 327 -24.23 -16.22 -36.29
CA GLN A 327 -25.52 -15.67 -36.68
C GLN A 327 -26.57 -16.18 -35.67
N VAL A 328 -27.45 -15.34 -35.12
CA VAL A 328 -28.74 -15.84 -34.60
C VAL A 328 -29.67 -15.93 -35.81
N SER A 329 -29.97 -17.15 -36.24
CA SER A 329 -30.91 -17.39 -37.33
C SER A 329 -32.31 -16.93 -36.92
N ASN A 330 -32.89 -16.06 -37.73
CA ASN A 330 -34.32 -15.76 -37.73
C ASN A 330 -35.08 -17.09 -37.89
N LYS A 331 -35.75 -17.55 -36.84
CA LYS A 331 -36.91 -18.41 -37.01
C LYS A 331 -38.08 -17.52 -37.38
N GLU A 332 -38.39 -17.50 -38.67
CA GLU A 332 -39.63 -17.01 -39.22
C GLU A 332 -40.81 -17.60 -38.42
N ILE A 333 -41.69 -16.71 -37.98
CA ILE A 333 -43.04 -17.06 -37.58
C ILE A 333 -43.81 -17.24 -38.89
N SER A 334 -44.14 -18.50 -39.22
CA SER A 334 -45.32 -18.85 -40.01
C SER A 334 -45.85 -20.20 -39.57
#